data_AF-A0A3S0SKE7-F1
#
_entry.id   AF-A0A3S0SKE7-F1
#
_cell.length_a   1.000
_cell.length_b   1.000
_cell.length_c   1.000
_cell.angle_alpha   90.00
_cell.angle_beta   90.00
_cell.angle_gamma   90.00
#
_symmetry.space_group_name_H-M   'P 1'
#
loop_
_entity.id
_entity.type
_entity.pdbx_description
1 polymer ?
#
loop_
_entity_poly.entity_id
_entity_poly.type
_entity_poly.pdbx_seq_one_letter_code
_entity_poly.pdbx_strand_id
1 'polypeptide(L)'
;MKERLVIACVLVAAAYMALPTETRLSTPIKPDGIPPASETPPSRIYKDASGREAHIATPLLDKFSYAGDADLCIELREMTKSNADAAEELLDACGNISTGSAAEISQKRIWLAMILGDADEEYTYSLSDNETDRNRRAVLAISMLRAALDAAAPDAAKEAFSALDSLWIANNASGASTGYYPPFLFGSAMKAESGEALLALCPLAGRTDCDRFVPSGMPKALEELGRWKSNETLLLRSAELLEREHKGIKDPDKEAELDFAEDFSATLGYANELNPGNGSAHARRGVKPLEEWLSKFENSTDERELRYIYSKLGTAYGRIASDTQQRTDAEKAVKFNSQAFEIARKLDKDGPSWENMANLGDDTLLLAELSQQEAGFQKALKLHRDAYAITEKQNSQDASAYMNMKLARTLQHYAKAELPSVPKNERIAMLDEAVNLAEGVKPLFEQTGTSLYLRMTNNVLAEAKAQLTSLHQSKLP
;
A
#
# COMPACT_ATOMS: atom_id res chain seq x y z
N MET A 1 40.18 -36.35 47.14
CA MET A 1 38.85 -36.23 47.80
C MET A 1 38.11 -34.93 47.44
N LYS A 2 38.79 -33.81 47.16
CA LYS A 2 38.13 -32.55 46.74
C LYS A 2 37.56 -32.57 45.31
N GLU A 3 38.14 -33.32 44.38
CA GLU A 3 37.65 -33.36 42.98
C GLU A 3 36.38 -34.21 42.79
N ARG A 4 36.14 -35.20 43.65
CA ARG A 4 34.90 -36.00 43.60
C ARG A 4 33.67 -35.27 44.14
N LEU A 5 33.86 -34.24 44.96
CA LEU A 5 32.77 -33.44 45.51
C LEU A 5 32.25 -32.41 44.49
N VAL A 6 33.14 -31.85 43.66
CA VAL A 6 32.77 -30.86 42.64
C VAL A 6 31.98 -31.51 41.49
N ILE A 7 32.34 -32.73 41.09
CA ILE A 7 31.61 -33.47 40.04
C ILE A 7 30.21 -33.90 40.54
N ALA A 8 30.06 -34.24 41.83
CA ALA A 8 28.76 -34.56 42.40
C ALA A 8 27.83 -33.33 42.48
N CYS A 9 28.35 -32.14 42.80
CA CYS A 9 27.54 -30.92 42.82
C CYS A 9 27.10 -30.46 41.41
N VAL A 10 27.94 -30.65 40.38
CA VAL A 10 27.59 -30.31 38.99
C VAL A 10 26.55 -31.29 38.42
N LEU A 11 26.60 -32.57 38.79
CA LEU A 11 25.63 -33.56 38.33
C LEU A 11 24.26 -33.42 39.01
N VAL A 12 24.20 -32.98 40.27
CA VAL A 12 22.92 -32.68 40.95
C VAL A 12 22.28 -31.40 40.40
N ALA A 13 23.08 -30.40 39.99
CA ALA A 13 22.58 -29.21 39.32
C ALA A 13 22.06 -29.50 37.89
N ALA A 14 22.71 -30.43 37.17
CA ALA A 14 22.26 -30.87 35.84
C ALA A 14 20.99 -31.75 35.90
N ALA A 15 20.82 -32.55 36.96
CA ALA A 15 19.61 -33.37 37.15
C ALA A 15 18.39 -32.55 37.57
N TYR A 16 18.56 -31.43 38.29
CA TYR A 16 17.45 -30.52 38.63
C TYR A 16 16.99 -29.64 37.45
N MET A 17 17.83 -29.47 36.42
CA MET A 17 17.44 -28.80 35.16
C MET A 17 16.81 -29.75 34.13
N ALA A 18 16.69 -31.04 34.44
CA ALA A 18 16.12 -32.07 33.56
C ALA A 18 14.85 -32.74 34.14
N LEU A 19 14.20 -32.10 35.11
CA LEU A 19 12.82 -32.44 35.45
C LEU A 19 11.90 -31.82 34.39
N PRO A 20 11.04 -32.59 33.70
CA PRO A 20 9.99 -32.00 32.88
C PRO A 20 9.05 -31.31 33.85
N THR A 21 9.21 -30.01 34.04
CA THR A 21 8.05 -29.20 34.37
C THR A 21 7.10 -29.43 33.22
N GLU A 22 5.95 -30.03 33.50
CA GLU A 22 4.74 -29.85 32.72
C GLU A 22 4.40 -28.36 32.75
N THR A 23 5.22 -27.57 32.07
CA THR A 23 4.81 -26.32 31.50
C THR A 23 3.72 -26.75 30.54
N ARG A 24 2.47 -26.43 30.89
CA ARG A 24 1.52 -26.03 29.86
C ARG A 24 2.19 -24.85 29.16
N LEU A 25 3.12 -25.14 28.25
CA LEU A 25 3.44 -24.28 27.15
C LEU A 25 2.10 -24.08 26.49
N SER A 26 1.47 -22.94 26.78
CA SER A 26 0.46 -22.37 25.91
C SER A 26 1.05 -22.52 24.52
N THR A 27 0.41 -23.37 23.72
CA THR A 27 0.74 -23.49 22.31
C THR A 27 0.88 -22.06 21.82
N PRO A 28 2.01 -21.68 21.18
CA PRO A 28 2.05 -20.41 20.48
C PRO A 28 0.79 -20.37 19.65
N ILE A 29 0.03 -19.27 19.70
CA ILE A 29 -1.05 -19.03 18.75
C ILE A 29 -0.36 -19.11 17.39
N LYS A 30 -0.39 -20.29 16.76
CA LYS A 30 -0.15 -20.39 15.34
C LYS A 30 -1.26 -19.54 14.76
N PRO A 31 -0.96 -18.51 13.97
CA PRO A 31 -1.97 -17.97 13.09
C PRO A 31 -2.24 -19.13 12.14
N ASP A 32 -3.26 -19.93 12.45
CA ASP A 32 -3.79 -20.87 11.50
C ASP A 32 -4.03 -20.06 10.24
N GLY A 33 -3.37 -20.49 9.16
CA GLY A 33 -3.48 -19.83 7.87
C GLY A 33 -4.96 -19.55 7.62
N ILE A 34 -5.26 -18.31 7.23
CA ILE A 34 -6.62 -17.82 7.01
C ILE A 34 -7.47 -18.94 6.40
N PRO A 35 -8.50 -19.45 7.12
CA PRO A 35 -9.43 -20.39 6.54
C PRO A 35 -10.03 -19.76 5.27
N PRO A 36 -10.26 -20.54 4.19
CA PRO A 36 -10.96 -20.02 3.03
C PRO A 36 -12.28 -19.39 3.48
N ALA A 37 -12.60 -18.22 2.93
CA ALA A 37 -13.79 -17.48 3.30
C ALA A 37 -15.03 -18.40 3.21
N SER A 38 -15.82 -18.44 4.28
CA SER A 38 -17.16 -19.04 4.26
C SER A 38 -17.92 -18.48 3.05
N GLU A 39 -18.60 -19.34 2.26
CA GLU A 39 -19.40 -18.93 1.09
C GLU A 39 -20.48 -17.90 1.46
N THR A 40 -20.84 -17.81 2.75
CA THR A 40 -21.60 -16.71 3.35
C THR A 40 -20.94 -16.26 4.65
N PRO A 41 -20.19 -15.13 4.67
CA PRO A 41 -19.64 -14.61 5.90
C PRO A 41 -20.77 -14.21 6.86
N PRO A 42 -20.59 -14.36 8.19
CA PRO A 42 -21.61 -13.99 9.15
C PRO A 42 -21.93 -12.49 9.03
N SER A 43 -23.21 -12.18 8.82
CA SER A 43 -23.70 -10.82 8.74
C SER A 43 -24.32 -10.39 10.07
N ARG A 44 -23.98 -9.18 10.52
CA ARG A 44 -24.61 -8.53 11.68
C ARG A 44 -25.67 -7.56 11.17
N ILE A 45 -26.81 -7.52 11.85
CA ILE A 45 -27.94 -6.64 11.52
C ILE A 45 -28.11 -5.65 12.65
N TYR A 46 -28.06 -4.37 12.30
CA TYR A 46 -28.36 -3.27 13.21
C TYR A 46 -29.62 -2.54 12.77
N LYS A 47 -30.38 -2.01 13.73
CA LYS A 47 -31.65 -1.32 13.49
C LYS A 47 -31.75 -0.06 14.32
N ASP A 48 -32.40 0.97 13.79
CA ASP A 48 -32.75 2.15 14.58
C ASP A 48 -34.20 2.11 15.08
N ALA A 49 -34.58 3.12 15.87
CA ALA A 49 -35.94 3.26 16.41
C ALA A 49 -37.03 3.40 15.32
N SER A 50 -36.66 3.74 14.08
CA SER A 50 -37.59 3.83 12.94
C SER A 50 -37.71 2.52 12.16
N GLY A 51 -36.96 1.48 12.54
CA GLY A 51 -36.93 0.19 11.87
C GLY A 51 -36.08 0.15 10.61
N ARG A 52 -35.24 1.17 10.34
CA ARG A 52 -34.24 1.11 9.27
C ARG A 52 -33.17 0.10 9.67
N GLU A 53 -32.75 -0.74 8.73
CA GLU A 53 -31.76 -1.80 8.99
C GLU A 53 -30.47 -1.56 8.22
N ALA A 54 -29.33 -1.92 8.81
CA ALA A 54 -28.04 -2.00 8.15
C ALA A 54 -27.47 -3.40 8.35
N HIS A 55 -26.99 -3.98 7.25
CA HIS A 55 -26.34 -5.27 7.24
C HIS A 55 -24.85 -5.03 7.04
N ILE A 56 -24.04 -5.50 7.98
CA ILE A 56 -22.58 -5.46 7.84
C ILE A 56 -22.01 -6.87 7.82
N ALA A 57 -20.93 -7.05 7.06
CA ALA A 57 -20.13 -8.26 7.03
C ALA A 57 -18.67 -7.86 7.23
N THR A 58 -17.95 -8.61 8.06
CA THR A 58 -16.56 -8.30 8.41
C THR A 58 -15.69 -9.56 8.31
N PRO A 59 -15.56 -10.19 7.12
CA PRO A 59 -14.93 -11.50 6.95
C PRO A 59 -13.45 -11.55 7.36
N LEU A 60 -12.71 -10.44 7.33
CA LEU A 60 -11.34 -10.37 7.84
C LEU A 60 -11.35 -10.33 9.36
N LEU A 61 -12.17 -9.47 9.96
CA LEU A 61 -12.32 -9.38 11.41
C LEU A 61 -12.89 -10.69 12.02
N ASP A 62 -13.77 -11.39 11.29
CA ASP A 62 -14.38 -12.66 11.69
C ASP A 62 -13.35 -13.77 11.91
N LYS A 63 -12.11 -13.61 11.42
CA LYS A 63 -11.02 -14.58 11.59
C LYS A 63 -10.32 -14.44 12.94
N PHE A 64 -10.58 -13.37 13.68
CA PHE A 64 -10.01 -13.13 14.99
C PHE A 64 -10.93 -13.73 16.05
N SER A 65 -10.36 -14.55 16.93
CA SER A 65 -11.08 -15.15 18.04
C SER A 65 -10.75 -14.44 19.35
N TYR A 66 -11.78 -14.14 20.13
CA TYR A 66 -11.64 -13.69 21.50
C TYR A 66 -11.87 -14.86 22.44
N ALA A 67 -10.81 -15.34 23.10
CA ALA A 67 -10.87 -16.50 23.98
C ALA A 67 -11.67 -16.25 25.27
N GLY A 68 -11.89 -14.97 25.61
CA GLY A 68 -12.65 -14.53 26.76
C GLY A 68 -11.82 -13.63 27.67
N ASP A 69 -12.51 -12.96 28.59
CA ASP A 69 -11.90 -11.95 29.48
C ASP A 69 -10.85 -12.58 30.41
N ALA A 70 -11.04 -13.83 30.85
CA ALA A 70 -10.09 -14.53 31.71
C ALA A 70 -8.75 -14.80 31.01
N ASP A 71 -8.79 -15.27 29.76
CA ASP A 71 -7.60 -15.53 28.96
C ASP A 71 -6.90 -14.22 28.59
N LEU A 72 -7.65 -13.17 28.28
CA LEU A 72 -7.10 -11.82 28.11
C LEU A 72 -6.30 -11.39 29.35
N CYS A 73 -6.85 -11.55 30.55
CA CYS A 73 -6.15 -11.15 31.78
C CYS A 73 -4.88 -11.99 32.05
N ILE A 74 -4.86 -13.26 31.62
CA ILE A 74 -3.65 -14.11 31.70
C ILE A 74 -2.57 -13.56 30.76
N GLU A 75 -2.95 -13.26 29.51
CA GLU A 75 -2.05 -12.71 28.51
C GLU A 75 -1.47 -11.36 28.93
N LEU A 76 -2.30 -10.46 29.47
CA LEU A 76 -1.88 -9.16 30.00
C LEU A 76 -0.89 -9.31 31.15
N ARG A 77 -1.14 -10.23 32.09
CA ARG A 77 -0.24 -10.47 33.22
C ARG A 77 1.14 -10.94 32.80
N GLU A 78 1.23 -11.77 31.75
CA GLU A 78 2.53 -12.18 31.23
C GLU A 78 3.24 -11.02 30.49
N MET A 79 2.51 -10.19 29.75
CA MET A 79 3.08 -9.03 29.05
C MET A 79 3.57 -7.92 30.00
N THR A 80 2.89 -7.71 31.13
CA THR A 80 3.25 -6.67 32.12
C THR A 80 4.20 -7.16 33.21
N LYS A 81 4.64 -8.42 33.15
CA LYS A 81 5.44 -9.05 34.23
C LYS A 81 6.74 -8.33 34.57
N SER A 82 7.32 -7.62 33.59
CA SER A 82 8.54 -6.81 33.76
C SER A 82 8.27 -5.32 33.97
N ASN A 83 7.01 -4.89 34.06
CA ASN A 83 6.62 -3.49 34.13
C ASN A 83 5.46 -3.31 35.12
N ALA A 84 5.80 -2.88 36.35
CA ALA A 84 4.86 -2.77 37.46
C ALA A 84 3.78 -1.71 37.21
N ASP A 85 4.14 -0.58 36.58
CA ASP A 85 3.22 0.52 36.31
C ASP A 85 2.16 0.08 35.26
N ALA A 86 2.59 -0.60 34.20
CA ALA A 86 1.69 -1.21 33.23
C ALA A 86 0.82 -2.31 33.86
N ALA A 87 1.36 -3.07 34.81
CA ALA A 87 0.62 -4.14 35.49
C ALA A 87 -0.52 -3.59 36.36
N GLU A 88 -0.32 -2.46 37.04
CA GLU A 88 -1.35 -1.84 37.88
C GLU A 88 -2.57 -1.42 37.04
N GLU A 89 -2.34 -0.62 36.00
CA GLU A 89 -3.40 -0.06 35.15
C GLU A 89 -4.11 -1.14 34.31
N LEU A 90 -3.35 -2.00 33.62
CA LEU A 90 -3.94 -2.96 32.67
C LEU A 90 -4.64 -4.13 33.37
N LEU A 91 -4.16 -4.57 34.54
CA LEU A 91 -4.79 -5.67 35.27
C LEU A 91 -6.03 -5.22 36.04
N ASP A 92 -6.07 -3.98 36.55
CA ASP A 92 -7.31 -3.41 37.13
C ASP A 92 -8.40 -3.27 36.05
N ALA A 93 -8.03 -2.72 34.89
CA ALA A 93 -8.94 -2.63 33.75
C ALA A 93 -9.48 -4.00 33.31
N CYS A 94 -8.61 -5.02 33.27
CA CYS A 94 -9.02 -6.37 32.90
C CYS A 94 -9.98 -7.00 33.91
N GLY A 95 -9.75 -6.80 35.21
CA GLY A 95 -10.64 -7.31 36.28
C GLY A 95 -12.06 -6.77 36.21
N ASN A 96 -12.26 -5.62 35.57
CA ASN A 96 -13.53 -4.91 35.48
C ASN A 96 -14.17 -4.94 34.08
N ILE A 97 -13.57 -5.66 33.11
CA ILE A 97 -14.00 -5.60 31.71
C ILE A 97 -15.41 -6.18 31.48
N SER A 98 -15.79 -7.21 32.25
CA SER A 98 -17.07 -7.91 32.10
C SER A 98 -18.22 -7.31 32.92
N THR A 99 -17.97 -6.21 33.65
CA THR A 99 -18.98 -5.63 34.56
C THR A 99 -19.76 -4.51 33.90
N GLY A 100 -21.07 -4.45 34.15
CA GLY A 100 -21.97 -3.42 33.62
C GLY A 100 -22.94 -3.92 32.54
N SER A 101 -23.57 -2.99 31.85
CA SER A 101 -24.40 -3.21 30.67
C SER A 101 -23.57 -3.65 29.46
N ALA A 102 -24.21 -4.23 28.44
CA ALA A 102 -23.54 -4.64 27.21
C ALA A 102 -22.80 -3.49 26.51
N ALA A 103 -23.37 -2.27 26.55
CA ALA A 103 -22.73 -1.07 26.04
C ALA A 103 -21.46 -0.71 26.83
N GLU A 104 -21.52 -0.75 28.16
CA GLU A 104 -20.36 -0.49 29.03
C GLU A 104 -19.25 -1.53 28.80
N ILE A 105 -19.61 -2.82 28.69
CA ILE A 105 -18.66 -3.90 28.38
C ILE A 105 -17.99 -3.65 27.02
N SER A 106 -18.77 -3.28 25.99
CA SER A 106 -18.22 -2.94 24.66
C SER A 106 -17.25 -1.77 24.74
N GLN A 107 -17.60 -0.69 25.44
CA GLN A 107 -16.73 0.49 25.57
C GLN A 107 -15.43 0.18 26.32
N LYS A 108 -15.48 -0.61 27.40
CA LYS A 108 -14.28 -1.06 28.13
C LYS A 108 -13.35 -1.88 27.24
N ARG A 109 -13.90 -2.78 26.42
CA ARG A 109 -13.12 -3.56 25.44
C ARG A 109 -12.49 -2.66 24.37
N ILE A 110 -13.22 -1.68 23.85
CA ILE A 110 -12.68 -0.73 22.87
C ILE A 110 -11.53 0.08 23.47
N TRP A 111 -11.72 0.62 24.66
CA TRP A 111 -10.69 1.42 25.35
C TRP A 111 -9.41 0.62 25.60
N LEU A 112 -9.54 -0.59 26.15
CA LEU A 112 -8.38 -1.42 26.43
C LEU A 112 -7.72 -1.93 25.14
N ALA A 113 -8.50 -2.19 24.08
CA ALA A 113 -7.94 -2.51 22.77
C ALA A 113 -7.10 -1.35 22.21
N MET A 114 -7.58 -0.11 22.31
CA MET A 114 -6.84 1.07 21.87
C MET A 114 -5.50 1.22 22.60
N ILE A 115 -5.49 1.04 23.91
CA ILE A 115 -4.26 1.07 24.72
C ILE A 115 -3.25 0.01 24.27
N LEU A 116 -3.71 -1.24 24.08
CA LEU A 116 -2.81 -2.33 23.67
C LEU A 116 -2.31 -2.16 22.24
N GLY A 117 -3.20 -1.69 21.37
CA GLY A 117 -2.96 -1.55 19.95
C GLY A 117 -2.17 -0.31 19.55
N ASP A 118 -2.00 0.66 20.46
CA ASP A 118 -1.22 1.86 20.18
C ASP A 118 0.27 1.53 19.99
N ALA A 119 0.92 2.35 19.18
CA ALA A 119 2.37 2.32 18.97
C ALA A 119 3.10 3.34 19.86
N ASP A 120 2.38 4.28 20.47
CA ASP A 120 2.96 5.27 21.36
C ASP A 120 3.30 4.66 22.74
N GLU A 121 4.57 4.80 23.15
CA GLU A 121 5.10 4.28 24.42
C GLU A 121 4.39 4.87 25.65
N GLU A 122 3.89 6.11 25.53
CA GLU A 122 3.14 6.79 26.60
C GLU A 122 1.79 6.09 26.86
N TYR A 123 1.12 5.65 25.80
CA TYR A 123 -0.20 5.00 25.87
C TYR A 123 -0.11 3.49 26.11
N THR A 124 1.00 2.87 25.75
CA THR A 124 1.23 1.44 25.96
C THR A 124 1.87 1.14 27.32
N TYR A 125 2.01 2.16 28.18
CA TYR A 125 2.63 2.05 29.50
C TYR A 125 4.04 1.44 29.44
N SER A 126 4.85 1.76 28.43
CA SER A 126 6.18 1.18 28.21
C SER A 126 6.19 -0.35 28.09
N LEU A 127 5.12 -0.95 27.54
CA LEU A 127 5.15 -2.35 27.11
C LEU A 127 6.21 -2.55 26.03
N SER A 128 6.72 -3.79 25.94
CA SER A 128 7.75 -4.15 24.96
C SER A 128 7.37 -3.75 23.53
N ASP A 129 8.27 -3.03 22.86
CA ASP A 129 8.11 -2.59 21.47
C ASP A 129 8.83 -3.50 20.47
N ASN A 130 9.32 -4.66 20.90
CA ASN A 130 9.84 -5.62 19.92
C ASN A 130 8.71 -6.11 18.99
N GLU A 131 9.07 -6.45 17.76
CA GLU A 131 8.09 -6.78 16.71
C GLU A 131 7.14 -7.93 17.09
N THR A 132 7.63 -8.93 17.83
CA THR A 132 6.82 -10.07 18.26
C THR A 132 5.75 -9.64 19.26
N ASP A 133 6.13 -8.85 20.26
CA ASP A 133 5.22 -8.36 21.29
C ASP A 133 4.22 -7.33 20.71
N ARG A 134 4.67 -6.43 19.83
CA ARG A 134 3.80 -5.49 19.11
C ARG A 134 2.73 -6.23 18.30
N ASN A 135 3.12 -7.24 17.53
CA ASN A 135 2.20 -8.08 16.77
C ASN A 135 1.21 -8.81 17.68
N ARG A 136 1.69 -9.37 18.82
CA ARG A 136 0.83 -10.04 19.80
C ARG A 136 -0.20 -9.08 20.40
N ARG A 137 0.23 -7.88 20.80
CA ARG A 137 -0.66 -6.82 21.32
C ARG A 137 -1.71 -6.41 20.29
N ALA A 138 -1.31 -6.21 19.05
CA ALA A 138 -2.23 -5.83 17.97
C ALA A 138 -3.28 -6.93 17.70
N VAL A 139 -2.88 -8.21 17.70
CA VAL A 139 -3.82 -9.33 17.56
C VAL A 139 -4.83 -9.37 18.71
N LEU A 140 -4.37 -9.21 19.96
CA LEU A 140 -5.25 -9.16 21.12
C LEU A 140 -6.24 -7.98 21.05
N ALA A 141 -5.75 -6.80 20.68
CA ALA A 141 -6.58 -5.62 20.48
C ALA A 141 -7.65 -5.84 19.40
N ILE A 142 -7.29 -6.41 18.25
CA ILE A 142 -8.25 -6.72 17.18
C ILE A 142 -9.29 -7.75 17.65
N SER A 143 -8.87 -8.80 18.35
CA SER A 143 -9.80 -9.77 18.95
C SER A 143 -10.74 -9.13 19.98
N MET A 144 -10.29 -8.15 20.74
CA MET A 144 -11.13 -7.40 21.67
C MET A 144 -12.14 -6.50 20.97
N LEU A 145 -11.73 -5.79 19.90
CA LEU A 145 -12.63 -5.00 19.07
C LEU A 145 -13.68 -5.89 18.40
N ARG A 146 -13.28 -7.08 17.96
CA ARG A 146 -14.20 -8.11 17.51
C ARG A 146 -15.23 -8.46 18.60
N ALA A 147 -14.76 -8.77 19.81
CA ALA A 147 -15.66 -9.11 20.92
C ALA A 147 -16.55 -7.94 21.37
N ALA A 148 -16.10 -6.69 21.20
CA ALA A 148 -16.91 -5.50 21.41
C ALA A 148 -18.03 -5.42 20.37
N LEU A 149 -17.70 -5.64 19.09
CA LEU A 149 -18.66 -5.67 17.99
C LEU A 149 -19.71 -6.78 18.17
N ASP A 150 -19.30 -7.96 18.62
CA ASP A 150 -20.21 -9.09 18.88
C ASP A 150 -21.09 -8.87 20.14
N ALA A 151 -20.64 -8.06 21.08
CA ALA A 151 -21.41 -7.69 22.27
C ALA A 151 -22.43 -6.56 22.01
N ALA A 152 -22.26 -5.80 20.92
CA ALA A 152 -23.17 -4.72 20.56
C ALA A 152 -24.57 -5.28 20.23
N ALA A 153 -25.59 -4.82 20.95
CA ALA A 153 -26.97 -5.19 20.67
C ALA A 153 -27.42 -4.71 19.28
N PRO A 154 -28.46 -5.33 18.67
CA PRO A 154 -28.96 -4.92 17.35
C PRO A 154 -29.40 -3.45 17.27
N ASP A 155 -29.82 -2.84 18.37
CA ASP A 155 -30.19 -1.42 18.49
C ASP A 155 -29.02 -0.51 18.91
N ALA A 156 -27.83 -1.07 19.13
CA ALA A 156 -26.62 -0.40 19.59
C ALA A 156 -25.64 -0.13 18.42
N ALA A 157 -26.15 0.47 17.33
CA ALA A 157 -25.36 0.77 16.13
C ALA A 157 -24.18 1.74 16.43
N LYS A 158 -24.31 2.59 17.44
CA LYS A 158 -23.27 3.53 17.86
C LYS A 158 -22.06 2.80 18.46
N GLU A 159 -22.30 1.79 19.27
CA GLU A 159 -21.27 0.96 19.91
C GLU A 159 -20.52 0.14 18.86
N ALA A 160 -21.25 -0.45 17.91
CA ALA A 160 -20.68 -1.15 16.76
C ALA A 160 -19.82 -0.21 15.90
N PHE A 161 -20.30 1.02 15.65
CA PHE A 161 -19.55 2.05 14.94
C PHE A 161 -18.22 2.36 15.66
N SER A 162 -18.24 2.58 16.97
CA SER A 162 -17.01 2.83 17.75
C SER A 162 -16.01 1.67 17.68
N ALA A 163 -16.46 0.42 17.75
CA ALA A 163 -15.57 -0.73 17.64
C ALA A 163 -14.88 -0.83 16.27
N LEU A 164 -15.62 -0.53 15.19
CA LEU A 164 -15.10 -0.55 13.83
C LEU A 164 -14.15 0.61 13.55
N ASP A 165 -14.43 1.80 14.09
CA ASP A 165 -13.59 2.99 13.94
C ASP A 165 -12.22 2.81 14.60
N SER A 166 -12.15 2.04 15.70
CA SER A 166 -10.90 1.69 16.39
C SER A 166 -10.04 0.63 15.66
N LEU A 167 -10.49 0.06 14.54
CA LEU A 167 -9.71 -0.96 13.79
C LEU A 167 -8.47 -0.41 13.06
N TRP A 168 -8.19 0.90 13.15
CA TRP A 168 -6.92 1.47 12.69
C TRP A 168 -5.69 0.76 13.29
N ILE A 169 -5.84 0.14 14.48
CA ILE A 169 -4.84 -0.68 15.17
C ILE A 169 -4.28 -1.79 14.28
N ALA A 170 -5.05 -2.27 13.30
CA ALA A 170 -4.59 -3.30 12.36
C ALA A 170 -3.37 -2.89 11.54
N ASN A 171 -3.09 -1.58 11.41
CA ASN A 171 -1.86 -1.09 10.79
C ASN A 171 -0.59 -1.50 11.57
N ASN A 172 -0.72 -1.73 12.88
CA ASN A 172 0.39 -2.13 13.75
C ASN A 172 0.60 -3.65 13.76
N ALA A 173 -0.22 -4.41 13.02
CA ALA A 173 -0.20 -5.88 12.96
C ALA A 173 0.43 -6.44 11.66
N SER A 174 1.23 -5.65 10.94
CA SER A 174 1.70 -5.96 9.57
C SER A 174 2.51 -7.27 9.44
N GLY A 175 3.03 -7.82 10.55
CA GLY A 175 3.69 -9.13 10.59
C GLY A 175 2.85 -10.27 11.20
N ALA A 176 1.76 -9.96 11.90
CA ALA A 176 0.98 -10.94 12.69
C ALA A 176 0.01 -11.78 11.84
N SER A 177 -0.41 -11.25 10.68
CA SER A 177 -1.40 -11.87 9.81
C SER A 177 -0.73 -12.69 8.69
N THR A 178 -0.05 -13.79 9.06
CA THR A 178 0.60 -14.70 8.09
C THR A 178 -0.35 -15.32 7.07
N GLY A 179 -1.67 -15.25 7.29
CA GLY A 179 -2.66 -15.75 6.34
C GLY A 179 -3.24 -14.71 5.37
N TYR A 180 -2.92 -13.42 5.50
CA TYR A 180 -3.28 -12.42 4.48
C TYR A 180 -2.08 -12.23 3.54
N TYR A 181 -2.26 -12.49 2.26
CA TYR A 181 -1.16 -12.44 1.28
C TYR A 181 -1.39 -11.34 0.23
N PRO A 182 -0.42 -10.44 0.02
CA PRO A 182 0.81 -10.26 0.81
C PRO A 182 0.55 -9.63 2.20
N PRO A 183 1.36 -9.95 3.24
CA PRO A 183 1.09 -9.51 4.63
C PRO A 183 1.02 -8.00 4.84
N PHE A 184 1.83 -7.23 4.12
CA PHE A 184 1.87 -5.77 4.26
C PHE A 184 0.53 -5.09 3.91
N LEU A 185 -0.34 -5.75 3.15
CA LEU A 185 -1.67 -5.22 2.79
C LEU A 185 -2.75 -5.48 3.86
N PHE A 186 -2.42 -6.17 4.95
CA PHE A 186 -3.42 -6.54 5.97
C PHE A 186 -4.11 -5.31 6.60
N GLY A 187 -3.33 -4.28 6.99
CA GLY A 187 -3.88 -3.06 7.58
C GLY A 187 -4.86 -2.35 6.64
N SER A 188 -4.47 -2.18 5.38
CA SER A 188 -5.34 -1.58 4.35
C SER A 188 -6.57 -2.43 4.07
N ALA A 189 -6.46 -3.77 4.09
CA ALA A 189 -7.59 -4.68 3.96
C ALA A 189 -8.61 -4.50 5.10
N MET A 190 -8.12 -4.47 6.35
CA MET A 190 -8.97 -4.26 7.52
C MET A 190 -9.64 -2.88 7.48
N LYS A 191 -8.90 -1.84 7.10
CA LYS A 191 -9.42 -0.47 7.00
C LYS A 191 -10.48 -0.31 5.90
N ALA A 192 -10.32 -1.00 4.76
CA ALA A 192 -11.34 -1.02 3.71
C ALA A 192 -12.60 -1.76 4.18
N GLU A 193 -12.45 -2.92 4.84
CA GLU A 193 -13.57 -3.69 5.37
C GLU A 193 -14.34 -2.93 6.46
N SER A 194 -13.63 -2.41 7.47
CA SER A 194 -14.25 -1.62 8.54
C SER A 194 -14.86 -0.33 8.00
N GLY A 195 -14.23 0.31 7.02
CA GLY A 195 -14.74 1.50 6.35
C GLY A 195 -16.09 1.28 5.66
N GLU A 196 -16.25 0.19 4.89
CA GLU A 196 -17.55 -0.12 4.28
C GLU A 196 -18.63 -0.40 5.34
N ALA A 197 -18.27 -1.09 6.43
CA ALA A 197 -19.17 -1.30 7.56
C ALA A 197 -19.57 0.02 8.25
N LEU A 198 -18.62 0.95 8.44
CA LEU A 198 -18.88 2.29 9.01
C LEU A 198 -19.79 3.13 8.12
N LEU A 199 -19.61 3.09 6.79
CA LEU A 199 -20.49 3.76 5.84
C LEU A 199 -21.92 3.22 5.93
N ALA A 200 -22.08 1.90 6.04
CA ALA A 200 -23.40 1.25 6.20
C ALA A 200 -24.06 1.60 7.55
N LEU A 201 -23.29 1.68 8.64
CA LEU A 201 -23.81 1.99 9.97
C LEU A 201 -24.07 3.49 10.21
N CYS A 202 -23.45 4.38 9.44
CA CYS A 202 -23.52 5.82 9.68
C CYS A 202 -24.95 6.33 9.93
N PRO A 203 -25.98 6.00 9.11
CA PRO A 203 -27.33 6.52 9.30
C PRO A 203 -28.02 6.03 10.58
N LEU A 204 -27.55 4.91 11.14
CA LEU A 204 -28.07 4.31 12.38
C LEU A 204 -27.28 4.77 13.61
N ALA A 205 -26.02 5.17 13.45
CA ALA A 205 -25.15 5.62 14.53
C ALA A 205 -25.47 7.06 15.04
N GLY A 206 -26.59 7.65 14.61
CA GLY A 206 -27.01 9.00 15.00
C GLY A 206 -26.21 10.13 14.35
N ARG A 207 -25.40 9.82 13.33
CA ARG A 207 -24.65 10.81 12.56
C ARG A 207 -25.56 11.53 11.56
N THR A 208 -25.39 12.83 11.44
CA THR A 208 -26.17 13.68 10.52
C THR A 208 -25.42 14.01 9.23
N ASP A 209 -24.14 13.65 9.15
CA ASP A 209 -23.22 13.94 8.05
C ASP A 209 -22.96 12.72 7.14
N CYS A 210 -23.86 11.75 7.12
CA CYS A 210 -23.67 10.47 6.41
C CYS A 210 -23.69 10.55 4.89
N ASP A 211 -23.92 11.71 4.30
CA ASP A 211 -23.79 12.01 2.88
C ASP A 211 -22.35 12.43 2.50
N ARG A 212 -21.61 13.00 3.46
CA ARG A 212 -20.23 13.47 3.30
C ARG A 212 -19.20 12.71 4.13
N PHE A 213 -19.65 11.90 5.08
CA PHE A 213 -18.76 11.10 5.95
C PHE A 213 -17.92 10.12 5.12
N VAL A 214 -16.60 10.18 5.29
CA VAL A 214 -15.65 9.21 4.72
C VAL A 214 -14.81 8.67 5.87
N PRO A 215 -14.76 7.34 6.08
CA PRO A 215 -13.92 6.76 7.13
C PRO A 215 -12.44 7.09 6.91
N SER A 216 -11.75 7.43 8.01
CA SER A 216 -10.38 7.96 7.96
C SER A 216 -9.40 7.01 7.27
N GLY A 217 -8.75 7.49 6.22
CA GLY A 217 -7.76 6.75 5.43
C GLY A 217 -8.31 5.58 4.61
N MET A 218 -9.62 5.36 4.59
CA MET A 218 -10.25 4.35 3.73
C MET A 218 -9.95 4.56 2.24
N PRO A 219 -9.96 5.80 1.69
CA PRO A 219 -9.61 6.01 0.28
C PRO A 219 -8.19 5.52 -0.06
N LYS A 220 -7.21 5.84 0.79
CA LYS A 220 -5.81 5.39 0.63
C LYS A 220 -5.70 3.87 0.70
N ALA A 221 -6.38 3.25 1.66
CA ALA A 221 -6.39 1.79 1.83
C ALA A 221 -6.98 1.08 0.59
N LEU A 222 -8.07 1.61 0.03
CA LEU A 222 -8.66 1.09 -1.20
C LEU A 222 -7.77 1.31 -2.42
N GLU A 223 -7.07 2.45 -2.51
CA GLU A 223 -6.10 2.72 -3.57
C GLU A 223 -4.96 1.70 -3.54
N GLU A 224 -4.36 1.48 -2.37
CA GLU A 224 -3.28 0.53 -2.18
C GLU A 224 -3.71 -0.90 -2.52
N LEU A 225 -4.86 -1.35 -2.01
CA LEU A 225 -5.42 -2.66 -2.34
C LEU A 225 -5.72 -2.78 -3.83
N GLY A 226 -6.32 -1.75 -4.43
CA GLY A 226 -6.67 -1.71 -5.85
C GLY A 226 -5.44 -1.81 -6.74
N ARG A 227 -4.37 -1.08 -6.41
CA ARG A 227 -3.11 -1.11 -7.13
C ARG A 227 -2.44 -2.48 -7.02
N TRP A 228 -2.24 -2.99 -5.82
CA TRP A 228 -1.51 -4.24 -5.61
C TRP A 228 -2.29 -5.48 -6.07
N LYS A 229 -3.62 -5.49 -5.91
CA LYS A 229 -4.46 -6.58 -6.41
C LYS A 229 -4.88 -6.42 -7.86
N SER A 230 -4.48 -5.32 -8.52
CA SER A 230 -4.91 -4.99 -9.88
C SER A 230 -6.45 -4.99 -10.01
N ASN A 231 -7.13 -4.36 -9.05
CA ASN A 231 -8.59 -4.30 -8.96
C ASN A 231 -9.10 -2.88 -9.22
N GLU A 232 -9.63 -2.66 -10.42
CA GLU A 232 -10.20 -1.38 -10.86
C GLU A 232 -11.36 -0.91 -9.98
N THR A 233 -12.26 -1.82 -9.56
CA THR A 233 -13.42 -1.47 -8.73
C THR A 233 -13.01 -0.82 -7.41
N LEU A 234 -11.94 -1.31 -6.76
CA LEU A 234 -11.42 -0.71 -5.53
C LEU A 234 -10.85 0.70 -5.78
N LEU A 235 -10.17 0.91 -6.92
CA LEU A 235 -9.65 2.22 -7.31
C LEU A 235 -10.77 3.21 -7.61
N LEU A 236 -11.82 2.77 -8.32
CA LEU A 236 -12.98 3.61 -8.59
C LEU A 236 -13.75 3.96 -7.31
N ARG A 237 -13.86 3.02 -6.36
CA ARG A 237 -14.43 3.26 -5.03
C ARG A 237 -13.59 4.25 -4.22
N SER A 238 -12.27 4.12 -4.25
CA SER A 238 -11.35 5.09 -3.64
C SER A 238 -11.57 6.51 -4.21
N ALA A 239 -11.62 6.63 -5.54
CA ALA A 239 -11.84 7.91 -6.21
C ALA A 239 -13.19 8.56 -5.86
N GLU A 240 -14.26 7.75 -5.76
CA GLU A 240 -15.58 8.22 -5.30
C GLU A 240 -15.51 8.80 -3.87
N LEU A 241 -14.80 8.12 -2.97
CA LEU A 241 -14.66 8.58 -1.59
C LEU A 241 -13.78 9.83 -1.47
N LEU A 242 -12.71 9.95 -2.26
CA LEU A 242 -11.91 11.19 -2.32
C LEU A 242 -12.76 12.39 -2.76
N GLU A 243 -13.59 12.24 -3.79
CA GLU A 243 -14.50 13.32 -4.22
C GLU A 243 -15.53 13.66 -3.15
N ARG A 244 -16.06 12.64 -2.47
CA ARG A 244 -17.03 12.82 -1.39
C ARG A 244 -16.42 13.59 -0.22
N GLU A 245 -15.21 13.23 0.20
CA GLU A 245 -14.45 13.91 1.24
C GLU A 245 -14.19 15.37 0.86
N HIS A 246 -13.66 15.60 -0.35
CA HIS A 246 -13.35 16.94 -0.83
C HIS A 246 -14.60 17.83 -0.93
N LYS A 247 -15.73 17.30 -1.42
CA LYS A 247 -17.03 18.02 -1.44
C LYS A 247 -17.54 18.38 -0.04
N GLY A 248 -17.11 17.65 0.99
CA GLY A 248 -17.44 17.92 2.38
C GLY A 248 -16.72 19.14 2.97
N ILE A 249 -15.61 19.58 2.35
CA ILE A 249 -14.81 20.72 2.79
C ILE A 249 -15.45 22.01 2.31
N LYS A 250 -15.84 22.86 3.26
CA LYS A 250 -16.36 24.19 2.94
C LYS A 250 -15.18 25.12 2.66
N ASP A 251 -15.14 25.67 1.45
CA ASP A 251 -14.09 26.60 0.99
C ASP A 251 -12.68 26.02 1.17
N PRO A 252 -12.31 24.95 0.42
CA PRO A 252 -11.01 24.31 0.57
C PRO A 252 -9.88 25.31 0.29
N ASP A 253 -8.84 25.27 1.12
CA ASP A 253 -7.66 26.08 0.89
C ASP A 253 -6.76 25.47 -0.20
N LYS A 254 -5.65 26.15 -0.49
CA LYS A 254 -4.69 25.73 -1.52
C LYS A 254 -4.18 24.29 -1.29
N GLU A 255 -3.89 23.94 -0.05
CA GLU A 255 -3.31 22.63 0.30
C GLU A 255 -4.36 21.53 0.17
N ALA A 256 -5.57 21.75 0.71
CA ALA A 256 -6.66 20.80 0.60
C ALA A 256 -7.10 20.54 -0.86
N GLU A 257 -7.03 21.55 -1.73
CA GLU A 257 -7.25 21.37 -3.17
C GLU A 257 -6.11 20.56 -3.82
N LEU A 258 -4.85 20.74 -3.37
CA LEU A 258 -3.70 20.01 -3.90
C LEU A 258 -3.76 18.54 -3.51
N ASP A 259 -3.94 18.25 -2.21
CA ASP A 259 -4.00 16.88 -1.66
C ASP A 259 -5.06 16.05 -2.40
N PHE A 260 -6.26 16.61 -2.56
CA PHE A 260 -7.31 15.98 -3.35
C PHE A 260 -6.87 15.73 -4.80
N ALA A 261 -6.32 16.73 -5.48
CA ALA A 261 -5.94 16.62 -6.87
C ALA A 261 -4.84 15.57 -7.10
N GLU A 262 -3.86 15.48 -6.21
CA GLU A 262 -2.78 14.50 -6.28
C GLU A 262 -3.27 13.06 -6.07
N ASP A 263 -4.00 12.80 -4.98
CA ASP A 263 -4.50 11.47 -4.66
C ASP A 263 -5.55 11.00 -5.69
N PHE A 264 -6.42 11.91 -6.15
CA PHE A 264 -7.45 11.60 -7.15
C PHE A 264 -6.83 11.28 -8.53
N SER A 265 -5.84 12.06 -8.96
CA SER A 265 -5.09 11.82 -10.20
C SER A 265 -4.32 10.51 -10.16
N ALA A 266 -3.64 10.22 -9.04
CA ALA A 266 -2.91 8.97 -8.87
C ALA A 266 -3.85 7.75 -8.93
N THR A 267 -4.96 7.80 -8.19
CA THR A 267 -5.95 6.72 -8.10
C THR A 267 -6.58 6.41 -9.45
N LEU A 268 -7.09 7.42 -10.15
CA LEU A 268 -7.71 7.22 -11.47
C LEU A 268 -6.67 6.91 -12.56
N GLY A 269 -5.43 7.36 -12.39
CA GLY A 269 -4.31 6.96 -13.24
C GLY A 269 -4.04 5.46 -13.16
N TYR A 270 -4.02 4.88 -11.96
CA TYR A 270 -3.88 3.42 -11.79
C TYR A 270 -5.10 2.67 -12.34
N ALA A 271 -6.32 3.17 -12.12
CA ALA A 271 -7.53 2.55 -12.67
C ALA A 271 -7.44 2.47 -14.21
N ASN A 272 -6.93 3.52 -14.84
CA ASN A 272 -6.71 3.57 -16.28
C ASN A 272 -5.68 2.54 -16.78
N GLU A 273 -4.60 2.29 -16.04
CA GLU A 273 -3.59 1.30 -16.41
C GLU A 273 -4.14 -0.14 -16.39
N LEU A 274 -5.15 -0.40 -15.56
CA LEU A 274 -5.83 -1.69 -15.48
C LEU A 274 -6.87 -1.86 -16.61
N ASN A 275 -7.49 -0.77 -17.03
CA ASN A 275 -8.51 -0.75 -18.07
C ASN A 275 -8.23 0.31 -19.15
N PRO A 276 -7.19 0.12 -19.98
CA PRO A 276 -6.80 1.07 -21.02
C PRO A 276 -7.87 1.24 -22.11
N GLY A 277 -8.75 0.25 -22.30
CA GLY A 277 -9.70 0.21 -23.42
C GLY A 277 -10.77 1.32 -23.49
N ASN A 278 -10.85 2.21 -22.49
CA ASN A 278 -11.86 3.27 -22.42
C ASN A 278 -11.32 4.66 -22.85
N GLY A 279 -10.32 4.71 -23.74
CA GLY A 279 -9.81 5.96 -24.32
C GLY A 279 -9.24 6.93 -23.28
N SER A 280 -8.58 6.39 -22.25
CA SER A 280 -8.07 7.12 -21.10
C SER A 280 -9.08 7.90 -20.26
N ALA A 281 -10.37 7.54 -20.27
CA ALA A 281 -11.42 8.30 -19.58
C ALA A 281 -11.13 8.51 -18.08
N HIS A 282 -10.61 7.49 -17.39
CA HIS A 282 -10.25 7.60 -15.98
C HIS A 282 -9.09 8.56 -15.78
N ALA A 283 -7.99 8.39 -16.50
CA ALA A 283 -6.83 9.27 -16.36
C ALA A 283 -7.14 10.73 -16.75
N ARG A 284 -7.95 10.97 -17.79
CA ARG A 284 -8.41 12.32 -18.16
C ARG A 284 -9.29 12.96 -17.09
N ARG A 285 -10.14 12.18 -16.43
CA ARG A 285 -10.91 12.66 -15.28
C ARG A 285 -10.00 12.99 -14.10
N GLY A 286 -9.01 12.13 -13.82
CA GLY A 286 -8.08 12.28 -12.70
C GLY A 286 -7.14 13.47 -12.82
N VAL A 287 -6.66 13.80 -14.04
CA VAL A 287 -5.71 14.91 -14.23
C VAL A 287 -6.36 16.29 -14.10
N LYS A 288 -7.68 16.38 -14.29
CA LYS A 288 -8.39 17.66 -14.36
C LYS A 288 -8.26 18.53 -13.10
N PRO A 289 -8.43 18.01 -11.86
CA PRO A 289 -8.19 18.80 -10.65
C PRO A 289 -6.75 19.34 -10.55
N LEU A 290 -5.74 18.61 -11.00
CA LEU A 290 -4.35 19.11 -11.03
C LEU A 290 -4.19 20.27 -12.01
N GLU A 291 -4.84 20.23 -13.17
CA GLU A 291 -4.82 21.34 -14.13
C GLU A 291 -5.54 22.57 -13.59
N GLU A 292 -6.68 22.39 -12.93
CA GLU A 292 -7.44 23.45 -12.29
C GLU A 292 -6.63 24.09 -11.15
N TRP A 293 -6.01 23.26 -10.31
CA TRP A 293 -5.11 23.71 -9.25
C TRP A 293 -3.94 24.52 -9.81
N LEU A 294 -3.24 23.98 -10.82
CA LEU A 294 -2.11 24.66 -11.43
C LEU A 294 -2.56 26.00 -12.04
N SER A 295 -3.65 26.02 -12.80
CA SER A 295 -4.17 27.26 -13.38
C SER A 295 -4.51 28.33 -12.34
N LYS A 296 -4.88 27.94 -11.12
CA LYS A 296 -5.27 28.86 -10.04
C LYS A 296 -4.07 29.36 -9.24
N PHE A 297 -3.09 28.48 -8.99
CA PHE A 297 -2.04 28.73 -7.99
C PHE A 297 -0.62 28.78 -8.55
N GLU A 298 -0.38 28.52 -9.84
CA GLU A 298 0.97 28.43 -10.43
C GLU A 298 1.85 29.64 -10.08
N ASN A 299 1.33 30.86 -10.25
CA ASN A 299 2.10 32.10 -10.01
C ASN A 299 2.35 32.43 -8.53
N SER A 300 1.63 31.79 -7.61
CA SER A 300 1.75 31.98 -6.16
C SER A 300 2.44 30.80 -5.46
N THR A 301 2.94 29.85 -6.24
CA THR A 301 3.52 28.59 -5.76
C THR A 301 5.02 28.62 -5.99
N ASP A 302 5.80 28.21 -4.99
CA ASP A 302 7.24 28.19 -5.13
C ASP A 302 7.71 27.07 -6.08
N GLU A 303 8.92 27.22 -6.62
CA GLU A 303 9.44 26.29 -7.63
C GLU A 303 9.55 24.85 -7.11
N ARG A 304 9.82 24.65 -5.81
CA ARG A 304 9.97 23.29 -5.26
C ARG A 304 8.62 22.57 -5.25
N GLU A 305 7.56 23.25 -4.85
CA GLU A 305 6.19 22.70 -4.92
C GLU A 305 5.77 22.48 -6.39
N LEU A 306 6.00 23.47 -7.27
CA LEU A 306 5.71 23.35 -8.71
C LEU A 306 6.42 22.17 -9.38
N ARG A 307 7.65 21.84 -8.97
CA ARG A 307 8.38 20.67 -9.47
C ARG A 307 7.55 19.39 -9.28
N TYR A 308 6.95 19.21 -8.10
CA TYR A 308 6.16 18.02 -7.79
C TYR A 308 4.89 18.00 -8.64
N ILE A 309 4.16 19.11 -8.72
CA ILE A 309 2.92 19.22 -9.51
C ILE A 309 3.18 18.96 -11.00
N TYR A 310 4.24 19.54 -11.57
CA TYR A 310 4.63 19.26 -12.95
C TYR A 310 5.01 17.80 -13.17
N SER A 311 5.69 17.16 -12.22
CA SER A 311 5.99 15.72 -12.29
C SER A 311 4.71 14.87 -12.30
N LYS A 312 3.71 15.22 -11.46
CA LYS A 312 2.41 14.54 -11.42
C LYS A 312 1.62 14.71 -12.71
N LEU A 313 1.53 15.94 -13.22
CA LEU A 313 0.88 16.25 -14.50
C LEU A 313 1.58 15.54 -15.67
N GLY A 314 2.91 15.55 -15.70
CA GLY A 314 3.72 14.83 -16.69
C GLY A 314 3.41 13.34 -16.67
N THR A 315 3.44 12.72 -15.49
CA THR A 315 3.09 11.30 -15.31
C THR A 315 1.66 10.97 -15.75
N ALA A 316 0.69 11.80 -15.38
CA ALA A 316 -0.71 11.61 -15.76
C ALA A 316 -0.89 11.70 -17.29
N TYR A 317 -0.29 12.70 -17.93
CA TYR A 317 -0.33 12.83 -19.38
C TYR A 317 0.46 11.73 -20.10
N GLY A 318 1.57 11.26 -19.53
CA GLY A 318 2.33 10.12 -20.05
C GLY A 318 1.49 8.85 -20.09
N ARG A 319 0.70 8.59 -19.03
CA ARG A 319 -0.28 7.50 -18.99
C ARG A 319 -1.37 7.63 -20.05
N ILE A 320 -1.98 8.83 -20.16
CA ILE A 320 -3.00 9.12 -21.17
C ILE A 320 -2.44 8.91 -22.58
N ALA A 321 -1.24 9.39 -22.84
CA ALA A 321 -0.59 9.30 -24.14
C ALA A 321 -0.21 7.85 -24.48
N SER A 322 0.28 7.08 -23.51
CA SER A 322 0.64 5.67 -23.69
C SER A 322 -0.56 4.83 -24.12
N ASP A 323 -1.71 5.10 -23.52
CA ASP A 323 -2.97 4.40 -23.82
C ASP A 323 -3.61 4.88 -25.14
N THR A 324 -3.74 6.19 -25.32
CA THR A 324 -4.43 6.75 -26.50
C THR A 324 -3.57 6.86 -27.75
N GLN A 325 -2.25 6.78 -27.62
CA GLN A 325 -1.26 7.05 -28.68
C GLN A 325 -1.44 8.45 -29.32
N GLN A 326 -2.00 9.41 -28.57
CA GLN A 326 -2.20 10.76 -29.06
C GLN A 326 -0.96 11.63 -28.85
N ARG A 327 -0.43 12.16 -29.95
CA ARG A 327 0.75 13.03 -29.96
C ARG A 327 0.58 14.26 -29.06
N THR A 328 -0.60 14.87 -29.05
CA THR A 328 -0.89 16.06 -28.23
C THR A 328 -0.75 15.80 -26.73
N ASP A 329 -1.13 14.61 -26.26
CA ASP A 329 -0.97 14.23 -24.85
C ASP A 329 0.51 13.88 -24.56
N ALA A 330 1.20 13.23 -25.49
CA ALA A 330 2.64 12.96 -25.36
C ALA A 330 3.47 14.26 -25.29
N GLU A 331 3.11 15.28 -26.08
CA GLU A 331 3.73 16.61 -26.04
C GLU A 331 3.50 17.30 -24.69
N LYS A 332 2.31 17.17 -24.09
CA LYS A 332 2.04 17.67 -22.74
C LYS A 332 2.85 16.94 -21.67
N ALA A 333 2.95 15.62 -21.77
CA ALA A 333 3.74 14.79 -20.85
C ALA A 333 5.21 15.24 -20.84
N VAL A 334 5.82 15.31 -22.03
CA VAL A 334 7.20 15.80 -22.22
C VAL A 334 7.35 17.23 -21.71
N LYS A 335 6.38 18.13 -21.98
CA LYS A 335 6.43 19.53 -21.51
C LYS A 335 6.52 19.60 -19.99
N PHE A 336 5.57 18.98 -19.28
CA PHE A 336 5.51 19.06 -17.82
C PHE A 336 6.70 18.34 -17.16
N ASN A 337 7.06 17.14 -17.61
CA ASN A 337 8.24 16.45 -17.08
C ASN A 337 9.56 17.18 -17.41
N SER A 338 9.63 17.92 -18.52
CA SER A 338 10.77 18.82 -18.78
C SER A 338 10.80 19.97 -17.78
N GLN A 339 9.67 20.61 -17.47
CA GLN A 339 9.61 21.68 -16.46
C GLN A 339 10.05 21.17 -15.08
N ALA A 340 9.58 19.99 -14.65
CA ALA A 340 10.01 19.37 -13.40
C ALA A 340 11.52 19.07 -13.40
N PHE A 341 12.04 18.49 -14.49
CA PHE A 341 13.47 18.21 -14.65
C PHE A 341 14.34 19.47 -14.59
N GLU A 342 13.92 20.55 -15.24
CA GLU A 342 14.63 21.83 -15.27
C GLU A 342 14.69 22.50 -13.89
N ILE A 343 13.58 22.43 -13.14
CA ILE A 343 13.57 22.91 -11.75
C ILE A 343 14.49 22.06 -10.87
N ALA A 344 14.41 20.73 -10.98
CA ALA A 344 15.29 19.83 -10.23
C ALA A 344 16.78 20.14 -10.51
N ARG A 345 17.13 20.35 -11.78
CA ARG A 345 18.49 20.74 -12.18
C ARG A 345 18.95 22.07 -11.57
N LYS A 346 18.03 23.01 -11.37
CA LYS A 346 18.32 24.33 -10.79
C LYS A 346 18.44 24.27 -9.25
N LEU A 347 17.58 23.51 -8.59
CA LEU A 347 17.44 23.53 -7.14
C LEU A 347 18.27 22.47 -6.42
N ASP A 348 18.50 21.31 -7.05
CA ASP A 348 19.14 20.17 -6.41
C ASP A 348 20.65 20.19 -6.69
N LYS A 349 21.45 20.04 -5.62
CA LYS A 349 22.92 20.05 -5.71
C LYS A 349 23.47 19.00 -6.66
N ASP A 350 22.85 17.81 -6.66
CA ASP A 350 23.29 16.66 -7.44
C ASP A 350 22.54 16.56 -8.78
N GLY A 351 21.75 17.59 -9.12
CA GLY A 351 20.90 17.62 -10.30
C GLY A 351 19.62 16.80 -10.15
N PRO A 352 18.91 16.54 -11.27
CA PRO A 352 17.65 15.83 -11.26
C PRO A 352 17.78 14.40 -10.72
N SER A 353 16.76 13.92 -10.02
CA SER A 353 16.73 12.55 -9.52
C SER A 353 16.60 11.53 -10.66
N TRP A 354 16.89 10.26 -10.36
CA TRP A 354 16.70 9.19 -11.35
C TRP A 354 15.23 9.06 -11.77
N GLU A 355 14.27 9.33 -10.88
CA GLU A 355 12.84 9.33 -11.18
C GLU A 355 12.47 10.43 -12.18
N ASN A 356 13.00 11.65 -12.01
CA ASN A 356 12.77 12.74 -12.96
C ASN A 356 13.29 12.37 -14.36
N MET A 357 14.48 11.78 -14.43
CA MET A 357 15.07 11.31 -15.68
C MET A 357 14.27 10.16 -16.29
N ALA A 358 13.82 9.20 -15.49
CA ALA A 358 13.07 8.04 -15.95
C ALA A 358 11.72 8.42 -16.56
N ASN A 359 10.97 9.30 -15.88
CA ASN A 359 9.67 9.78 -16.35
C ASN A 359 9.81 10.60 -17.63
N LEU A 360 10.76 11.55 -17.67
CA LEU A 360 11.01 12.32 -18.89
C LEU A 360 11.51 11.42 -20.04
N GLY A 361 12.30 10.40 -19.73
CA GLY A 361 12.77 9.41 -20.70
C GLY A 361 11.62 8.62 -21.31
N ASP A 362 10.67 8.15 -20.50
CA ASP A 362 9.49 7.41 -20.96
C ASP A 362 8.62 8.25 -21.91
N ASP A 363 8.35 9.50 -21.55
CA ASP A 363 7.53 10.39 -22.39
C ASP A 363 8.26 10.79 -23.67
N THR A 364 9.58 11.02 -23.57
CA THR A 364 10.42 11.32 -24.73
C THR A 364 10.46 10.14 -25.69
N LEU A 365 10.55 8.90 -25.18
CA LEU A 365 10.50 7.68 -25.98
C LEU A 365 9.15 7.57 -26.71
N LEU A 366 8.04 7.71 -25.99
CA LEU A 366 6.71 7.65 -26.59
C LEU A 366 6.51 8.71 -27.68
N LEU A 367 6.93 9.96 -27.42
CA LEU A 367 6.85 11.01 -28.43
C LEU A 367 7.75 10.71 -29.65
N ALA A 368 8.91 10.11 -29.44
CA ALA A 368 9.81 9.68 -30.51
C ALA A 368 9.18 8.57 -31.36
N GLU A 369 8.47 7.62 -30.75
CA GLU A 369 7.74 6.57 -31.45
C GLU A 369 6.60 7.13 -32.29
N LEU A 370 5.81 8.05 -31.73
CA LEU A 370 4.69 8.70 -32.42
C LEU A 370 5.15 9.61 -33.57
N SER A 371 6.35 10.18 -33.47
CA SER A 371 6.90 11.11 -34.46
C SER A 371 7.94 10.49 -35.39
N GLN A 372 8.41 9.28 -35.11
CA GLN A 372 9.52 8.59 -35.78
C GLN A 372 10.80 9.44 -35.84
N GLN A 373 11.12 10.14 -34.75
CA GLN A 373 12.29 11.02 -34.69
C GLN A 373 13.45 10.40 -33.91
N GLU A 374 14.56 10.13 -34.60
CA GLU A 374 15.78 9.56 -34.02
C GLU A 374 16.30 10.36 -32.82
N ALA A 375 16.34 11.69 -32.92
CA ALA A 375 16.82 12.55 -31.84
C ALA A 375 16.04 12.34 -30.53
N GLY A 376 14.75 12.01 -30.64
CA GLY A 376 13.91 11.65 -29.49
C GLY A 376 14.35 10.32 -28.87
N PHE A 377 14.55 9.27 -29.68
CA PHE A 377 15.04 7.98 -29.19
C PHE A 377 16.40 8.09 -28.51
N GLN A 378 17.36 8.81 -29.12
CA GLN A 378 18.68 9.06 -28.55
C GLN A 378 18.59 9.80 -27.21
N LYS A 379 17.72 10.81 -27.12
CA LYS A 379 17.50 11.57 -25.88
C LYS A 379 16.88 10.68 -24.79
N ALA A 380 15.88 9.86 -25.12
CA ALA A 380 15.26 8.93 -24.18
C ALA A 380 16.28 7.91 -23.65
N LEU A 381 17.07 7.31 -24.54
CA LEU A 381 18.14 6.38 -24.18
C LEU A 381 19.15 7.03 -23.24
N LYS A 382 19.59 8.26 -23.53
CA LYS A 382 20.50 9.00 -22.66
C LYS A 382 19.91 9.21 -21.27
N LEU A 383 18.65 9.65 -21.18
CA LEU A 383 17.97 9.88 -19.91
C LEU A 383 17.88 8.60 -19.07
N HIS A 384 17.48 7.47 -19.66
CA HIS A 384 17.39 6.21 -18.93
C HIS A 384 18.77 5.65 -18.54
N ARG A 385 19.81 5.88 -19.34
CA ARG A 385 21.20 5.55 -18.97
C ARG A 385 21.70 6.36 -17.79
N ASP A 386 21.47 7.67 -17.81
CA ASP A 386 21.87 8.56 -16.73
C ASP A 386 21.13 8.19 -15.42
N ALA A 387 19.82 7.93 -15.51
CA ALA A 387 19.02 7.44 -14.38
C ALA A 387 19.53 6.10 -13.84
N TYR A 388 19.81 5.14 -14.72
CA TYR A 388 20.37 3.84 -14.34
C TYR A 388 21.72 3.98 -13.62
N ALA A 389 22.60 4.87 -14.09
CA ALA A 389 23.89 5.12 -13.45
C ALA A 389 23.75 5.75 -12.04
N ILE A 390 22.66 6.49 -11.78
CA ILE A 390 22.35 7.01 -10.45
C ILE A 390 21.88 5.87 -9.54
N THR A 391 20.97 5.00 -10.00
CA THR A 391 20.45 3.90 -9.18
C THR A 391 21.54 2.90 -8.79
N GLU A 392 22.47 2.61 -9.70
CA GLU A 392 23.64 1.77 -9.42
C GLU A 392 24.52 2.34 -8.29
N LYS A 393 24.66 3.67 -8.20
CA LYS A 393 25.41 4.32 -7.11
C LYS A 393 24.65 4.31 -5.79
N GLN A 394 23.32 4.34 -5.84
CA GLN A 394 22.47 4.29 -4.65
C GLN A 394 22.40 2.89 -4.02
N ASN A 395 22.77 1.84 -4.76
CA ASN A 395 22.72 0.44 -4.31
C ASN A 395 21.33 0.04 -3.79
N SER A 396 20.27 0.57 -4.43
CA SER A 396 18.87 0.25 -4.13
C SER A 396 18.37 -0.82 -5.10
N GLN A 397 18.06 -2.01 -4.58
CA GLN A 397 17.59 -3.13 -5.40
C GLN A 397 16.33 -2.77 -6.19
N ASP A 398 15.39 -2.06 -5.56
CA ASP A 398 14.11 -1.67 -6.19
C ASP A 398 14.33 -0.61 -7.27
N ALA A 399 15.17 0.40 -7.01
CA ALA A 399 15.45 1.46 -7.97
C ALA A 399 16.22 0.91 -9.19
N SER A 400 17.25 0.07 -8.96
CA SER A 400 17.98 -0.60 -10.05
C SER A 400 17.07 -1.55 -10.84
N ALA A 401 16.19 -2.30 -10.17
CA ALA A 401 15.20 -3.15 -10.84
C ALA A 401 14.26 -2.35 -11.75
N TYR A 402 13.71 -1.26 -11.22
CA TYR A 402 12.84 -0.39 -11.99
C TYR A 402 13.57 0.21 -13.21
N MET A 403 14.80 0.68 -13.02
CA MET A 403 15.59 1.23 -14.11
C MET A 403 16.05 0.20 -15.14
N ASN A 404 16.35 -1.04 -14.72
CA ASN A 404 16.62 -2.15 -15.63
C ASN A 404 15.44 -2.40 -16.56
N MET A 405 14.22 -2.44 -16.02
CA MET A 405 13.00 -2.61 -16.81
C MET A 405 12.82 -1.46 -17.81
N LYS A 406 12.98 -0.21 -17.38
CA LYS A 406 12.81 0.97 -18.24
C LYS A 406 13.87 1.05 -19.34
N LEU A 407 15.13 0.83 -19.00
CA LEU A 407 16.23 0.83 -19.96
C LEU A 407 16.09 -0.31 -20.98
N ALA A 408 15.71 -1.52 -20.53
CA ALA A 408 15.42 -2.64 -21.43
C ALA A 408 14.33 -2.28 -22.44
N ARG A 409 13.24 -1.67 -21.97
CA ARG A 409 12.15 -1.19 -22.83
C ARG A 409 12.68 -0.18 -23.86
N THR A 410 13.42 0.84 -23.43
CA THR A 410 13.93 1.88 -24.34
C THR A 410 14.86 1.33 -25.41
N LEU A 411 15.76 0.43 -25.04
CA LEU A 411 16.66 -0.25 -25.99
C LEU A 411 15.88 -1.06 -27.02
N GLN A 412 14.90 -1.84 -26.56
CA GLN A 412 14.07 -2.68 -27.43
C GLN A 412 13.23 -1.83 -28.39
N HIS A 413 12.57 -0.80 -27.89
CA HIS A 413 11.75 0.09 -28.69
C HIS A 413 12.58 0.92 -29.68
N TYR A 414 13.77 1.37 -29.30
CA TYR A 414 14.67 2.06 -30.23
C TYR A 414 15.15 1.12 -31.34
N ALA A 415 15.53 -0.12 -31.02
CA ALA A 415 15.86 -1.11 -32.03
C ALA A 415 14.67 -1.43 -32.96
N LYS A 416 13.44 -1.43 -32.43
CA LYS A 416 12.17 -1.65 -33.15
C LYS A 416 11.82 -0.53 -34.13
N ALA A 417 12.32 0.69 -33.93
CA ALA A 417 12.06 1.80 -34.83
C ALA A 417 12.73 1.63 -36.22
N GLU A 418 13.71 0.71 -36.33
CA GLU A 418 14.41 0.40 -37.60
C GLU A 418 14.92 1.63 -38.37
N LEU A 419 15.39 2.65 -37.63
CA LEU A 419 15.83 3.90 -38.22
C LEU A 419 17.04 3.67 -39.16
N PRO A 420 17.08 4.28 -40.36
CA PRO A 420 18.13 4.00 -41.35
C PRO A 420 19.56 4.26 -40.88
N SER A 421 19.72 5.19 -39.94
CA SER A 421 20.97 5.58 -39.30
C SER A 421 21.50 4.56 -38.29
N VAL A 422 20.65 3.67 -37.79
CA VAL A 422 21.01 2.66 -36.78
C VAL A 422 21.32 1.33 -37.48
N PRO A 423 22.61 0.97 -37.61
CA PRO A 423 23.00 -0.22 -38.35
C PRO A 423 22.55 -1.49 -37.63
N LYS A 424 22.49 -2.59 -38.39
CA LYS A 424 22.01 -3.89 -37.91
C LYS A 424 22.75 -4.40 -36.65
N ASN A 425 24.06 -4.23 -36.59
CA ASN A 425 24.89 -4.64 -35.45
C ASN A 425 24.57 -3.84 -34.18
N GLU A 426 24.29 -2.55 -34.30
CA GLU A 426 23.88 -1.71 -33.17
C GLU A 426 22.50 -2.11 -32.66
N ARG A 427 21.55 -2.43 -33.57
CA ARG A 427 20.25 -2.99 -33.18
C ARG A 427 20.38 -4.32 -32.43
N ILE A 428 21.24 -5.23 -32.90
CA ILE A 428 21.51 -6.50 -32.20
C ILE A 428 22.05 -6.22 -30.80
N ALA A 429 23.06 -5.35 -30.66
CA ALA A 429 23.65 -5.02 -29.36
C ALA A 429 22.61 -4.42 -28.38
N MET A 430 21.75 -3.51 -28.84
CA MET A 430 20.67 -2.96 -28.02
C MET A 430 19.69 -4.04 -27.56
N LEU A 431 19.32 -4.97 -28.45
CA LEU A 431 18.38 -6.03 -28.12
C LEU A 431 18.96 -7.08 -27.18
N ASP A 432 20.23 -7.48 -27.36
CA ASP A 432 20.93 -8.39 -26.45
C ASP A 432 20.99 -7.80 -25.04
N GLU A 433 21.30 -6.51 -24.93
CA GLU A 433 21.29 -5.81 -23.65
C GLU A 433 19.89 -5.71 -23.05
N ALA A 434 18.87 -5.38 -23.86
CA ALA A 434 17.49 -5.35 -23.40
C ALA A 434 17.04 -6.71 -22.81
N VAL A 435 17.42 -7.82 -23.47
CA VAL A 435 17.16 -9.18 -22.97
C VAL A 435 17.85 -9.40 -21.62
N ASN A 436 19.14 -9.11 -21.52
CA ASN A 436 19.90 -9.33 -20.28
C ASN A 436 19.31 -8.54 -19.10
N LEU A 437 18.99 -7.27 -19.30
CA LEU A 437 18.39 -6.40 -18.28
C LEU A 437 17.01 -6.94 -17.83
N ALA A 438 16.17 -7.32 -18.79
CA ALA A 438 14.82 -7.79 -18.50
C ALA A 438 14.81 -9.19 -17.85
N GLU A 439 15.73 -10.10 -18.23
CA GLU A 439 15.89 -11.41 -17.57
C GLU A 439 16.39 -11.25 -16.14
N GLY A 440 17.31 -10.31 -15.88
CA GLY A 440 17.87 -10.06 -14.56
C GLY A 440 16.83 -9.57 -13.54
N VAL A 441 15.84 -8.78 -13.96
CA VAL A 441 14.83 -8.21 -13.04
C VAL A 441 13.59 -9.09 -12.86
N LYS A 442 13.26 -9.93 -13.86
CA LYS A 442 12.02 -10.72 -13.85
C LYS A 442 11.76 -11.51 -12.54
N PRO A 443 12.74 -12.21 -11.93
CA PRO A 443 12.50 -12.96 -10.70
C PRO A 443 12.00 -12.10 -9.53
N LEU A 444 12.46 -10.85 -9.44
CA LEU A 444 12.02 -9.92 -8.40
C LEU A 444 10.54 -9.55 -8.57
N PHE A 445 10.08 -9.31 -9.81
CA PHE A 445 8.68 -9.01 -10.07
C PHE A 445 7.76 -10.22 -9.87
N GLU A 446 8.27 -11.44 -10.11
CA GLU A 446 7.57 -12.68 -9.77
C GLU A 446 7.43 -12.85 -8.25
N GLN A 447 8.49 -12.56 -7.49
CA GLN A 447 8.48 -12.65 -6.02
C GLN A 447 7.57 -11.60 -5.37
N THR A 448 7.59 -10.36 -5.87
CA THR A 448 6.82 -9.24 -5.29
C THR A 448 5.34 -9.26 -5.68
N GLY A 449 4.95 -10.04 -6.69
CA GLY A 449 3.57 -10.11 -7.16
C GLY A 449 3.11 -8.91 -8.00
N THR A 450 4.04 -8.10 -8.51
CA THR A 450 3.70 -6.89 -9.30
C THR A 450 3.34 -7.28 -10.73
N SER A 451 2.05 -7.61 -10.96
CA SER A 451 1.54 -8.14 -12.23
C SER A 451 1.80 -7.22 -13.44
N LEU A 452 1.68 -5.90 -13.25
CA LEU A 452 1.88 -4.91 -14.30
C LEU A 452 3.34 -4.88 -14.79
N TYR A 453 4.30 -4.77 -13.87
CA TYR A 453 5.72 -4.73 -14.20
C TYR A 453 6.18 -6.08 -14.77
N LEU A 454 5.71 -7.19 -14.20
CA LEU A 454 5.97 -8.51 -14.75
C LEU A 454 5.45 -8.65 -16.19
N ARG A 455 4.25 -8.14 -16.49
CA ARG A 455 3.69 -8.14 -17.84
C ARG A 455 4.53 -7.28 -18.79
N MET A 456 4.92 -6.08 -18.39
CA MET A 456 5.79 -5.21 -19.18
C MET A 456 7.14 -5.87 -19.48
N THR A 457 7.81 -6.41 -18.47
CA THR A 457 9.09 -7.12 -18.62
C THR A 457 8.97 -8.33 -19.53
N ASN A 458 7.91 -9.14 -19.38
CA ASN A 458 7.67 -10.29 -20.26
C ASN A 458 7.42 -9.88 -21.71
N ASN A 459 6.70 -8.79 -21.95
CA ASN A 459 6.47 -8.27 -23.31
C ASN A 459 7.79 -7.80 -23.95
N VAL A 460 8.61 -7.03 -23.23
CA VAL A 460 9.93 -6.59 -23.71
C VAL A 460 10.81 -7.80 -24.06
N LEU A 461 10.85 -8.82 -23.19
CA LEU A 461 11.59 -10.06 -23.45
C LEU A 461 11.13 -10.79 -24.70
N ALA A 462 9.81 -10.94 -24.86
CA ALA A 462 9.23 -11.64 -26.00
C ALA A 462 9.53 -10.89 -27.30
N GLU A 463 9.32 -9.57 -27.33
CA GLU A 463 9.59 -8.75 -28.52
C GLU A 463 11.08 -8.72 -28.86
N ALA A 464 11.96 -8.48 -27.87
CA ALA A 464 13.39 -8.40 -28.11
C ALA A 464 13.96 -9.71 -28.69
N LYS A 465 13.55 -10.86 -28.15
CA LYS A 465 13.97 -12.18 -28.65
C LYS A 465 13.45 -12.46 -30.05
N ALA A 466 12.22 -12.04 -30.37
CA ALA A 466 11.67 -12.17 -31.72
C ALA A 466 12.45 -11.31 -32.73
N GLN A 467 12.79 -10.06 -32.36
CA GLN A 467 13.58 -9.16 -33.21
C GLN A 467 15.00 -9.68 -33.44
N LEU A 468 15.67 -10.18 -32.40
CA LEU A 468 17.00 -10.82 -32.52
C LEU A 468 16.97 -12.00 -33.49
N THR A 469 15.94 -12.86 -33.37
CA THR A 469 15.76 -14.00 -34.26
C THR A 469 15.63 -13.56 -35.72
N SER A 470 14.80 -12.54 -35.98
CA SER A 470 14.63 -11.96 -37.33
C SER A 470 15.93 -11.35 -37.88
N LEU A 471 16.66 -10.58 -37.05
CA LEU A 471 17.92 -9.96 -37.44
C LEU A 471 18.99 -11.03 -37.73
N HIS A 472 19.08 -12.11 -36.98
CA HIS A 472 20.02 -13.20 -37.28
C HIS A 472 19.65 -14.00 -38.54
N GLN A 473 18.35 -14.12 -38.85
CA GLN A 473 17.86 -14.83 -40.04
C GLN A 473 17.97 -14.01 -41.33
N SER A 474 17.93 -12.67 -41.26
CA SER A 474 18.22 -11.82 -42.42
C SER A 474 19.69 -12.02 -42.85
N LYS A 475 19.91 -12.77 -43.93
CA LYS A 475 21.25 -12.96 -44.52
C LYS A 475 21.88 -11.59 -44.82
N LEU A 476 23.20 -11.49 -44.57
CA LEU A 476 24.01 -10.37 -45.07
C LEU A 476 23.73 -10.18 -46.57
N PRO A 477 23.50 -8.95 -47.06
CA PRO A 477 23.67 -8.67 -48.49
C PRO A 477 25.11 -8.99 -48.93
#